data_AF-A0A9D9DSR5-F1
#
_entry.id   AF-A0A9D9DSR5-F1
#
_cell.length_a   1.000
_cell.length_b   1.000
_cell.length_c   1.000
_cell.angle_alpha   90.00
_cell.angle_beta   90.00
_cell.angle_gamma   90.00
#
_symmetry.space_group_name_H-M   'P 1'
#
loop_
_entity.id
_entity.type
_entity.pdbx_description
1 polymer ?
#
loop_
_entity_poly.entity_id
_entity_poly.type
_entity_poly.pdbx_seq_one_letter_code
_entity_poly.pdbx_strand_id
1 'polypeptide(L)'
;MNKTMEYRKQFGRALRELRKIYTGKTLRMFAYEYDIPCATLSRIENGQREAQLTTLKRIAEGFGWDFGDFIAKVEDKMPDKFVLKDE
;
A
#
# COMPACT_ATOMS: atom_id res chain seq x y z
N MET A 1 -18.64 4.05 -11.47
CA MET A 1 -17.81 3.80 -10.26
C MET A 1 -16.56 4.65 -10.38
N ASN A 2 -16.16 5.41 -9.36
CA ASN A 2 -14.97 6.27 -9.43
C ASN A 2 -13.71 5.39 -9.52
N LYS A 3 -13.04 5.36 -10.68
CA LYS A 3 -11.88 4.49 -10.94
C LYS A 3 -10.74 4.75 -9.97
N THR A 4 -10.52 6.00 -9.57
CA THR A 4 -9.51 6.37 -8.57
C THR A 4 -9.81 5.74 -7.21
N MET A 5 -11.07 5.75 -6.79
CA MET A 5 -11.46 5.07 -5.54
C MET A 5 -11.27 3.56 -5.60
N GLU A 6 -11.55 2.94 -6.74
CA GLU A 6 -11.37 1.50 -6.92
C GLU A 6 -9.89 1.13 -6.91
N TYR A 7 -9.05 1.84 -7.67
CA TYR A 7 -7.60 1.65 -7.67
C TYR A 7 -7.03 1.71 -6.24
N ARG A 8 -7.41 2.73 -5.46
CA ARG A 8 -6.96 2.87 -4.07
C ARG A 8 -7.37 1.71 -3.17
N LYS A 9 -8.58 1.18 -3.35
CA LYS A 9 -9.04 0.01 -2.59
C LYS A 9 -8.22 -1.22 -2.94
N GLN A 10 -7.96 -1.45 -4.22
CA GLN A 10 -7.15 -2.59 -4.66
C GLN A 10 -5.70 -2.47 -4.20
N PHE A 11 -5.07 -1.30 -4.41
CA PHE A 11 -3.72 -1.01 -3.93
C PHE A 11 -3.60 -1.22 -2.41
N GLY A 12 -4.55 -0.67 -1.64
CA GLY A 12 -4.56 -0.81 -0.19
C GLY A 12 -4.70 -2.27 0.27
N ARG A 13 -5.58 -3.05 -0.37
CA ARG A 13 -5.76 -4.48 -0.09
C ARG A 13 -4.50 -5.28 -0.41
N ALA A 14 -3.92 -5.07 -1.59
CA ALA A 14 -2.66 -5.68 -2.01
C ALA A 14 -1.55 -5.39 -1.01
N LEU A 15 -1.37 -4.12 -0.62
CA LEU A 15 -0.40 -3.70 0.39
C LEU A 15 -0.61 -4.43 1.74
N ARG A 16 -1.85 -4.51 2.21
CA ARG A 16 -2.20 -5.19 3.47
C ARG A 16 -1.82 -6.67 3.42
N GLU A 17 -2.08 -7.34 2.31
CA GLU A 17 -1.72 -8.73 2.11
C GLU A 17 -0.21 -8.92 2.08
N LEU A 18 0.51 -8.09 1.30
CA LEU A 18 1.97 -8.13 1.25
C LEU A 18 2.57 -7.93 2.64
N ARG A 19 2.09 -6.95 3.42
CA ARG A 19 2.56 -6.75 4.80
C ARG A 19 2.43 -8.03 5.62
N LYS A 20 1.26 -8.68 5.59
CA LYS A 20 1.04 -9.92 6.34
C LYS A 20 1.96 -11.06 5.86
N ILE A 21 2.09 -11.25 4.55
CA ILE A 21 2.81 -12.38 3.95
C ILE A 21 4.33 -12.22 4.13
N TYR A 22 4.87 -11.05 3.81
CA TYR A 22 6.31 -10.85 3.73
C TYR A 22 6.95 -10.43 5.05
N THR A 23 6.18 -9.85 5.96
CA THR A 23 6.73 -9.39 7.23
C THR A 23 6.21 -10.18 8.43
N GLY A 24 5.07 -10.87 8.30
CA GLY A 24 4.37 -11.50 9.43
C GLY A 24 3.84 -10.51 10.47
N LYS A 25 4.04 -9.20 10.27
CA LYS A 25 3.75 -8.17 11.28
C LYS A 25 2.30 -7.74 11.24
N THR A 26 1.75 -7.45 12.42
CA THR A 26 0.48 -6.73 12.52
C THR A 26 0.64 -5.30 11.99
N LEU A 27 -0.50 -4.65 11.69
CA LEU A 27 -0.50 -3.26 11.22
C LEU A 27 0.23 -2.34 12.20
N ARG A 28 -0.02 -2.52 13.51
CA ARG A 28 0.57 -1.67 14.57
C ARG A 28 2.08 -1.87 14.68
N MET A 29 2.55 -3.11 14.61
CA MET A 29 3.99 -3.41 14.69
C MET A 29 4.74 -2.81 13.50
N PHE A 30 4.26 -3.07 12.28
CA PHE A 30 4.87 -2.52 11.07
C PHE A 30 4.85 -1.00 11.05
N ALA A 31 3.73 -0.38 11.43
CA ALA A 31 3.61 1.07 11.48
C ALA A 31 4.60 1.70 12.48
N TYR A 32 4.74 1.09 13.66
CA TYR A 32 5.62 1.59 14.71
C TYR A 32 7.10 1.55 14.32
N GLU A 33 7.58 0.44 13.78
CA GLU A 33 8.99 0.24 13.44
C GLU A 33 9.53 1.22 12.39
N TYR A 34 8.66 1.69 11.50
CA TYR A 34 9.04 2.55 10.37
C TYR A 34 8.46 3.97 10.47
N ASP A 35 8.09 4.39 11.69
CA ASP A 35 7.56 5.73 11.99
C ASP A 35 6.40 6.13 11.05
N ILE A 36 5.44 5.22 10.89
CA ILE A 36 4.21 5.48 10.15
C ILE A 36 3.08 5.61 11.16
N PRO A 37 2.30 6.70 11.16
CA PRO A 37 1.13 6.77 12.02
C PRO A 37 0.17 5.60 11.72
N CYS A 38 -0.15 4.80 12.73
CA CYS A 38 -0.99 3.60 12.61
C CYS A 38 -2.33 3.90 11.91
N ALA A 39 -2.95 5.04 12.20
CA ALA A 39 -4.18 5.47 11.53
C ALA A 39 -3.98 5.80 10.04
N THR A 40 -2.80 6.29 9.66
CA THR A 40 -2.44 6.56 8.27
C THR A 40 -2.30 5.25 7.50
N LEU A 41 -1.49 4.30 8.01
CA LEU A 41 -1.32 3.01 7.35
C LEU A 41 -2.66 2.26 7.22
N SER A 42 -3.49 2.30 8.28
CA SER A 42 -4.84 1.71 8.25
C SER A 42 -5.72 2.30 7.15
N ARG A 43 -5.78 3.63 7.02
CA ARG A 43 -6.60 4.26 5.98
C ARG A 43 -6.06 3.97 4.57
N ILE A 44 -4.75 3.86 4.40
CA ILE A 44 -4.12 3.48 3.12
C ILE A 44 -4.51 2.04 2.76
N GLU A 45 -4.34 1.09 3.69
CA GLU A 45 -4.66 -0.33 3.46
C GLU A 45 -6.15 -0.59 3.19
N ASN A 46 -7.02 0.33 3.57
CA ASN A 46 -8.46 0.27 3.29
C ASN A 46 -8.88 1.15 2.10
N GLY A 47 -7.94 1.78 1.38
CA GLY A 47 -8.20 2.68 0.24
C GLY A 47 -8.85 4.02 0.62
N GLN A 48 -9.01 4.31 1.91
CA GLN A 48 -9.70 5.49 2.45
C GLN A 48 -8.86 6.77 2.39
N ARG A 49 -7.54 6.66 2.23
CA ARG A 49 -6.62 7.81 2.14
C ARG A 49 -5.63 7.63 1.00
N GLU A 50 -5.32 8.73 0.33
CA GLU A 50 -4.21 8.82 -0.63
C GLU A 50 -2.87 8.66 0.10
N ALA A 51 -2.01 7.77 -0.38
CA ALA A 51 -0.70 7.60 0.21
C ALA A 51 0.24 8.71 -0.30
N GLN A 52 0.88 9.41 0.64
CA GLN A 52 1.92 10.38 0.28
C GLN A 52 3.19 9.64 -0.12
N LEU A 53 3.95 10.19 -1.07
CA LEU A 53 5.18 9.60 -1.60
C LEU A 53 6.16 9.19 -0.48
N THR A 54 6.38 10.06 0.50
CA THR A 54 7.28 9.79 1.64
C THR A 54 6.77 8.66 2.54
N THR A 55 5.45 8.51 2.70
CA THR A 55 4.86 7.39 3.44
C THR A 55 5.04 6.08 2.68
N LEU A 56 4.84 6.08 1.35
CA LEU A 56 5.11 4.90 0.52
C LEU A 56 6.59 4.51 0.57
N LYS A 57 7.50 5.49 0.59
CA LYS A 57 8.94 5.21 0.73
C LYS A 57 9.28 4.54 2.06
N ARG A 58 8.74 5.02 3.19
CA ARG A 58 8.90 4.37 4.50
C ARG A 58 8.33 2.96 4.53
N ILE A 59 7.19 2.75 3.87
CA ILE A 59 6.59 1.42 3.73
C ILE A 59 7.52 0.50 2.94
N ALA A 60 8.08 0.96 1.81
CA ALA A 60 9.03 0.18 1.01
C ALA A 60 10.28 -0.24 1.81
N GLU A 61 10.86 0.71 2.56
CA GLU A 61 11.94 0.43 3.51
C GLU A 61 11.50 -0.58 4.57
N GLY A 62 10.22 -0.53 4.96
CA GLY A 62 9.62 -1.47 5.88
C GLY A 62 9.61 -2.92 5.43
N PHE A 63 9.54 -3.12 4.11
CA PHE A 63 9.69 -4.41 3.44
C PHE A 63 11.16 -4.77 3.14
N GLY A 64 12.10 -3.84 3.31
CA GLY A 64 13.49 -4.01 2.88
C GLY A 64 13.64 -3.99 1.35
N TRP A 65 12.72 -3.33 0.64
CA TRP A 65 12.73 -3.23 -0.82
C TRP A 65 13.10 -1.81 -1.26
N ASP A 66 13.69 -1.70 -2.45
CA ASP A 66 13.72 -0.41 -3.11
C ASP A 66 12.29 0.01 -3.52
N PHE A 67 12.14 1.29 -3.86
CA PHE A 67 10.81 1.86 -4.10
C PHE A 67 10.16 1.30 -5.37
N GLY A 68 10.94 1.03 -6.42
CA GLY A 68 10.40 0.50 -7.68
C GLY A 68 9.90 -0.92 -7.50
N ASP A 69 10.70 -1.77 -6.86
CA ASP A 69 10.35 -3.15 -6.52
C ASP A 69 9.11 -3.22 -5.62
N PHE A 70 9.00 -2.31 -4.65
CA PHE A 70 7.83 -2.21 -3.79
C PHE A 70 6.56 -1.93 -4.61
N ILE A 71 6.57 -0.94 -5.50
CA ILE A 71 5.41 -0.61 -6.32
C ILE A 71 5.06 -1.78 -7.25
N ALA A 72 6.04 -2.38 -7.92
CA ALA A 72 5.82 -3.52 -8.81
C ALA A 72 5.17 -4.70 -8.08
N LYS A 73 5.64 -5.04 -6.86
CA LYS A 73 5.05 -6.13 -6.07
C LYS A 73 3.62 -5.84 -5.61
N VAL A 74 3.30 -4.59 -5.30
CA VAL A 74 1.92 -4.19 -4.96
C VAL A 74 1.02 -4.34 -6.19
N GLU A 75 1.45 -3.86 -7.35
CA GLU A 75 0.68 -3.96 -8.60
C GLU A 75 0.49 -5.40 -9.07
N ASP A 76 1.53 -6.26 -8.97
CA ASP A 76 1.43 -7.69 -9.29
C ASP A 76 0.39 -8.43 -8.44
N LYS A 77 0.09 -7.91 -7.25
CA LYS A 77 -0.89 -8.48 -6.33
C LYS A 77 -2.31 -7.97 -6.60
N MET A 78 -2.48 -6.93 -7.42
CA MET A 78 -3.79 -6.41 -7.78
C MET A 78 -4.45 -7.30 -8.83
N PRO A 79 -5.77 -7.55 -8.74
CA PRO A 79 -6.48 -8.44 -9.67
C PRO A 79 -6.57 -7.86 -11.09
N ASP A 80 -6.61 -6.53 -11.24
CA ASP A 80 -6.82 -5.89 -12.54
C ASP A 80 -5.69 -4.89 -12.85
N LYS A 81 -5.30 -4.81 -14.13
CA LYS A 81 -4.48 -3.70 -14.62
C LYS A 81 -5.36 -2.46 -14.75
N PHE A 82 -5.11 -1.46 -13.89
CA PHE A 82 -5.87 -0.22 -13.89
C PHE A 82 -5.29 0.82 -14.86
N VAL A 83 -6.17 1.48 -15.60
CA VAL A 83 -5.87 2.74 -16.28
C VAL A 83 -6.78 3.82 -15.66
N LEU A 84 -6.16 4.81 -15.02
CA LEU A 84 -6.87 5.91 -14.34
C LEU A 84 -7.44 6.95 -15.31
N LYS A 85 -7.06 6.92 -16.59
CA LYS A 85 -7.71 7.76 -17.60
C LYS A 85 -9.17 7.35 -17.73
N ASP A 86 -10.03 8.35 -17.69
CA ASP A 86 -11.33 8.29 -18.33
C ASP A 86 -11.12 8.67 -19.81
N GLU A 87 -11.79 7.94 -20.72
CA GLU A 87 -11.89 8.39 -22.11
C GLU A 87 -12.67 9.69 -22.18
#